data_AF-A0A9E4SJ67-F1
#
_entry.id   AF-A0A9E4SJ67-F1
#
_cell.length_a   1.000
_cell.length_b   1.000
_cell.length_c   1.000
_cell.angle_alpha   90.00
_cell.angle_beta   90.00
_cell.angle_gamma   90.00
#
_symmetry.space_group_name_H-M   'P 1'
#
loop_
_entity.id
_entity.type
_entity.pdbx_description
1 polymer ?
#
loop_
_entity_poly.entity_id
_entity_poly.type
_entity_poly.pdbx_seq_one_letter_code
_entity_poly.pdbx_strand_id
1 'polypeptide(L)'
;MTLEKFVSELQDESQPLKHAGLLQLSSLAGEDLYEFKNAWYSLPEPRKGQIMSKLVELNEDHAEMDFTAMYRALLNDENDDVREQAAKGLWECDDRVVIRPLIGLLKKDPSARVRAAAATSLAKFTDLFQQGKILSRDGDKIRDALLEVIGEEEE
;
A
#
# COMPACT_ATOMS: atom_id res chain seq x y z
N MET A 1 0.56 23.24 -10.43
CA MET A 1 1.04 22.22 -11.41
C MET A 1 -0.12 21.27 -11.60
N THR A 2 -0.51 20.94 -12.84
CA THR A 2 -1.57 19.96 -13.06
C THR A 2 -1.03 18.56 -12.79
N LEU A 3 -1.90 17.64 -12.36
CA LEU A 3 -1.50 16.26 -12.10
C LEU A 3 -0.95 15.59 -13.37
N GLU A 4 -1.50 15.92 -14.54
CA GLU A 4 -0.95 15.53 -15.86
C GLU A 4 0.53 15.90 -16.04
N LYS A 5 0.92 17.13 -15.68
CA LYS A 5 2.32 17.58 -15.80
C LYS A 5 3.21 16.83 -14.82
N PHE A 6 2.71 16.58 -13.61
CA PHE A 6 3.44 15.82 -12.61
C PHE A 6 3.62 14.35 -13.04
N VAL A 7 2.58 13.73 -13.60
CA VAL A 7 2.63 12.38 -14.19
C VAL A 7 3.68 12.31 -15.30
N SER A 8 3.74 13.32 -16.18
CA SER A 8 4.78 13.39 -17.20
C SER A 8 6.19 13.51 -16.61
N GLU A 9 6.36 14.24 -15.50
CA GLU A 9 7.64 14.33 -14.78
C GLU A 9 8.02 12.99 -14.12
N LEU A 10 7.04 12.22 -13.64
CA LEU A 10 7.29 10.88 -13.11
C LEU A 10 7.85 9.94 -14.18
N GLN A 11 7.42 10.06 -15.44
CA GLN A 11 7.92 9.22 -16.54
C GLN A 11 9.36 9.53 -16.98
N ASP A 12 9.86 10.75 -16.75
CA ASP A 12 11.19 11.16 -17.21
C ASP A 12 12.30 10.65 -16.29
N GLU A 13 12.93 9.54 -16.69
CA GLU A 13 14.08 8.94 -15.99
C GLU A 13 15.31 9.84 -15.90
N SER A 14 15.46 10.80 -16.83
CA SER A 14 16.64 11.68 -16.88
C SER A 14 16.63 12.74 -15.78
N GLN A 15 15.46 13.05 -15.24
CA GLN A 15 15.29 14.05 -14.20
C GLN A 15 15.25 13.40 -12.82
N PRO A 16 15.93 13.99 -11.82
CA PRO A 16 15.84 13.50 -10.45
C PRO A 16 14.43 13.73 -9.91
N LEU A 17 13.91 12.74 -9.20
CA LEU A 17 12.58 12.82 -8.60
C LEU A 17 12.58 13.83 -7.45
N LYS A 18 11.75 14.87 -7.54
CA LYS A 18 11.72 15.97 -6.56
C LYS A 18 10.73 15.68 -5.43
N HIS A 19 11.17 15.80 -4.18
CA HIS A 19 10.32 15.63 -3.00
C HIS A 19 9.08 16.52 -3.04
N ALA A 20 9.25 17.80 -3.39
CA ALA A 20 8.13 18.76 -3.48
C ALA A 20 7.04 18.36 -4.49
N GLY A 21 7.37 17.57 -5.52
CA GLY A 21 6.38 17.05 -6.46
C GLY A 21 5.54 15.92 -5.85
N LEU A 22 6.20 14.99 -5.14
CA LEU A 22 5.54 13.86 -4.48
C LEU A 22 4.55 14.26 -3.39
N LEU A 23 4.70 15.43 -2.78
CA LEU A 23 3.73 15.94 -1.80
C LEU A 23 2.30 16.03 -2.38
N GLN A 24 2.17 16.20 -3.69
CA GLN A 24 0.87 16.26 -4.38
C GLN A 24 0.15 14.92 -4.42
N LEU A 25 0.87 13.83 -4.13
CA LEU A 25 0.30 12.49 -4.03
C LEU A 25 -0.36 12.23 -2.65
N SER A 26 -0.25 13.18 -1.73
CA SER A 26 -0.94 13.10 -0.44
C SER A 26 -2.44 13.34 -0.64
N SER A 27 -3.26 12.56 0.06
CA SER A 27 -4.73 12.64 0.06
C SER A 27 -5.38 12.53 -1.32
N LEU A 28 -4.79 11.79 -2.26
CA LEU A 28 -5.39 11.58 -3.58
C LEU A 28 -6.77 10.93 -3.49
N ALA A 29 -7.72 11.42 -4.29
CA ALA A 29 -9.07 10.88 -4.38
C ALA A 29 -9.67 11.12 -5.78
N GLY A 30 -10.76 10.42 -6.09
CA GLY A 30 -11.55 10.67 -7.30
C GLY A 30 -10.74 10.53 -8.60
N GLU A 31 -10.81 11.57 -9.43
CA GLU A 31 -10.15 11.64 -10.73
C GLU A 31 -8.62 11.63 -10.59
N ASP A 32 -8.07 12.32 -9.58
CA ASP A 32 -6.63 12.38 -9.36
C ASP A 32 -6.03 10.99 -9.05
N LEU A 33 -6.72 10.19 -8.24
CA LEU A 33 -6.29 8.82 -7.96
C LEU A 33 -6.36 7.94 -9.22
N TYR A 34 -7.36 8.16 -10.07
CA TYR A 34 -7.52 7.43 -11.33
C TYR A 34 -6.40 7.78 -12.32
N GLU A 35 -6.07 9.07 -12.46
CA GLU A 35 -4.95 9.53 -13.27
C GLU A 35 -3.61 8.97 -12.78
N PHE A 36 -3.35 9.03 -11.47
CA PHE A 36 -2.17 8.43 -10.87
C PHE A 36 -2.08 6.94 -11.21
N LYS A 37 -3.18 6.19 -11.08
CA LYS A 37 -3.19 4.75 -11.36
C LYS A 37 -2.86 4.46 -12.83
N ASN A 38 -3.43 5.21 -13.77
CA ASN A 38 -3.14 5.04 -15.19
C ASN A 38 -1.69 5.37 -15.50
N ALA A 39 -1.17 6.44 -14.92
CA ALA A 39 0.23 6.84 -15.04
C ALA A 39 1.16 5.74 -14.50
N TRP A 40 0.87 5.21 -13.31
CA TRP A 40 1.71 4.25 -12.62
C TRP A 40 2.04 3.02 -13.46
N TYR A 41 1.05 2.44 -14.14
CA TYR A 41 1.26 1.26 -14.99
C TYR A 41 2.03 1.54 -16.28
N SER A 42 2.22 2.81 -16.65
CA SER A 42 3.10 3.21 -17.75
C SER A 42 4.53 3.50 -17.30
N LEU A 43 4.80 3.55 -15.99
CA LEU A 43 6.12 3.88 -15.46
C LEU A 43 7.09 2.70 -15.59
N PRO A 44 8.35 2.97 -15.92
CA PRO A 44 9.42 1.98 -15.82
C PRO A 44 9.61 1.47 -14.39
N GLU A 45 9.96 0.19 -14.24
CA GLU A 45 10.17 -0.44 -12.92
C GLU A 45 11.18 0.28 -12.02
N PRO A 46 12.36 0.74 -12.51
CA PRO A 46 13.30 1.50 -11.68
C PRO A 46 12.68 2.77 -11.10
N ARG A 47 11.77 3.40 -11.86
CA ARG A 47 11.09 4.63 -11.47
C ARG A 47 10.02 4.38 -10.43
N LYS A 48 9.26 3.28 -10.53
CA LYS A 48 8.34 2.84 -9.46
C LYS A 48 9.06 2.67 -8.13
N GLY A 49 10.20 1.97 -8.14
CA GLY A 49 11.04 1.78 -6.96
C GLY A 49 11.52 3.11 -6.34
N GLN A 50 11.97 4.05 -7.17
CA GLN A 50 12.37 5.39 -6.72
C GLN A 50 11.21 6.16 -6.06
N ILE A 51 10.00 6.06 -6.61
CA ILE A 51 8.81 6.68 -6.02
C ILE A 51 8.50 6.04 -4.67
N MET A 52 8.48 4.70 -4.59
CA MET A 52 8.21 4.00 -3.34
C MET A 52 9.20 4.35 -2.23
N SER A 53 10.51 4.38 -2.52
CA SER A 53 11.53 4.80 -1.55
C SER A 53 11.26 6.19 -1.00
N LYS A 54 10.96 7.14 -1.88
CA LYS A 54 10.69 8.52 -1.46
C LYS A 54 9.39 8.70 -0.71
N LEU A 55 8.35 7.91 -1.00
CA LEU A 55 7.11 7.94 -0.22
C LEU A 55 7.34 7.46 1.21
N VAL A 56 8.21 6.47 1.41
CA VAL A 56 8.63 6.02 2.75
C VAL A 56 9.39 7.13 3.47
N GLU A 57 10.41 7.72 2.83
CA GLU A 57 11.16 8.87 3.39
C GLU A 57 10.22 10.02 3.79
N LEU A 58 9.24 10.35 2.93
CA LEU A 58 8.27 11.41 3.21
C LEU A 58 7.35 11.09 4.38
N ASN A 59 6.92 9.83 4.55
CA ASN A 59 6.12 9.45 5.72
C ASN A 59 6.93 9.50 7.03
N GLU A 60 8.24 9.25 6.97
CA GLU A 60 9.14 9.38 8.14
C GLU A 60 9.36 10.86 8.51
N ASP A 61 9.52 11.73 7.52
CA ASP A 61 9.78 13.16 7.72
C ASP A 61 8.50 13.97 8.01
N HIS A 62 7.35 13.52 7.49
CA HIS A 62 6.07 14.24 7.49
C HIS A 62 4.90 13.33 7.86
N ALA A 63 4.70 13.10 9.16
CA ALA A 63 3.62 12.25 9.69
C ALA A 63 2.20 12.74 9.32
N GLU A 64 2.04 13.98 8.86
CA GLU A 64 0.78 14.54 8.36
C GLU A 64 0.41 14.09 6.93
N MET A 65 1.33 13.44 6.20
CA MET A 65 1.06 12.99 4.83
C MET A 65 0.18 11.75 4.82
N ASP A 66 -0.78 11.70 3.89
CA ASP A 66 -1.69 10.57 3.73
C ASP A 66 -1.55 9.98 2.33
N PHE A 67 -0.72 8.95 2.20
CA PHE A 67 -0.57 8.19 0.94
C PHE A 67 -1.44 6.93 0.90
N THR A 68 -2.41 6.77 1.81
CA THR A 68 -3.24 5.56 1.95
C THR A 68 -3.93 5.18 0.65
N ALA A 69 -4.49 6.15 -0.07
CA ALA A 69 -5.20 5.91 -1.33
C ALA A 69 -4.30 5.27 -2.39
N MET A 70 -3.03 5.70 -2.47
CA MET A 70 -2.04 5.13 -3.37
C MET A 70 -1.65 3.73 -2.93
N TYR A 71 -1.26 3.54 -1.68
CA TYR A 71 -0.87 2.22 -1.18
C TYR A 71 -1.97 1.18 -1.44
N ARG A 72 -3.24 1.55 -1.23
CA ARG A 72 -4.38 0.70 -1.60
C ARG A 72 -4.43 0.35 -3.09
N ALA A 73 -4.16 1.31 -3.96
CA ALA A 73 -4.15 1.09 -5.41
C ALA A 73 -3.01 0.16 -5.86
N LEU A 74 -1.90 0.14 -5.12
CA LEU A 74 -0.67 -0.56 -5.46
C LEU A 74 -0.55 -1.98 -4.87
N LEU A 75 -1.52 -2.44 -4.07
CA LEU A 75 -1.51 -3.81 -3.50
C LEU A 75 -1.51 -4.94 -4.54
N ASN A 76 -1.85 -4.66 -5.80
CA ASN A 76 -1.85 -5.65 -6.88
C ASN A 76 -0.82 -5.32 -7.98
N ASP A 77 0.21 -4.54 -7.66
CA ASP A 77 1.30 -4.27 -8.62
C ASP A 77 2.03 -5.58 -9.02
N GLU A 78 2.57 -5.64 -10.22
CA GLU A 78 3.31 -6.82 -10.69
C GLU A 78 4.63 -7.00 -9.93
N ASN A 79 5.24 -5.90 -9.51
CA ASN A 79 6.48 -5.89 -8.74
C ASN A 79 6.22 -6.17 -7.25
N ASP A 80 6.89 -7.17 -6.70
CA ASP A 80 6.71 -7.56 -5.30
C ASP A 80 7.27 -6.55 -4.31
N ASP A 81 8.33 -5.82 -4.64
CA ASP A 81 8.83 -4.71 -3.82
C ASP A 81 7.76 -3.60 -3.69
N VAL A 82 7.05 -3.29 -4.78
CA VAL A 82 5.95 -2.31 -4.76
C VAL A 82 4.80 -2.81 -3.87
N ARG A 83 4.40 -4.07 -4.02
CA ARG A 83 3.34 -4.66 -3.17
C ARG A 83 3.74 -4.70 -1.70
N GLU A 84 4.99 -5.03 -1.39
CA GLU A 84 5.52 -5.06 -0.03
C GLU A 84 5.41 -3.68 0.61
N GLN A 85 5.93 -2.65 -0.08
CA GLN A 85 5.92 -1.27 0.42
C GLN A 85 4.49 -0.71 0.51
N ALA A 86 3.61 -1.08 -0.42
CA ALA A 86 2.20 -0.74 -0.36
C ALA A 86 1.51 -1.37 0.85
N ALA A 87 1.74 -2.66 1.12
CA ALA A 87 1.20 -3.31 2.30
C ALA A 87 1.71 -2.67 3.59
N LYS A 88 3.02 -2.39 3.69
CA LYS A 88 3.63 -1.68 4.83
C LYS A 88 3.04 -0.29 5.02
N GLY A 89 2.86 0.48 3.95
CA GLY A 89 2.30 1.83 3.99
C GLY A 89 0.87 1.90 4.53
N LEU A 90 0.16 0.77 4.64
CA LEU A 90 -1.19 0.68 5.21
C LEU A 90 -1.20 0.32 6.71
N TRP A 91 -0.07 0.33 7.41
CA TRP A 91 0.04 -0.11 8.80
C TRP A 91 -0.81 0.71 9.80
N GLU A 92 -1.06 1.99 9.53
CA GLU A 92 -1.96 2.85 10.32
C GLU A 92 -3.37 2.99 9.73
N CYS A 93 -3.66 2.27 8.64
CA CYS A 93 -4.96 2.38 8.00
C CYS A 93 -6.04 1.69 8.85
N ASP A 94 -7.04 2.45 9.27
CA ASP A 94 -8.21 1.93 10.01
C ASP A 94 -9.41 1.63 9.09
N ASP A 95 -9.30 1.90 7.78
CA ASP A 95 -10.36 1.64 6.81
C ASP A 95 -10.46 0.14 6.48
N ARG A 96 -11.53 -0.50 6.96
CA ARG A 96 -11.81 -1.93 6.82
C ARG A 96 -11.81 -2.45 5.38
N VAL A 97 -11.91 -1.57 4.38
CA VAL A 97 -11.82 -1.95 2.96
C VAL A 97 -10.48 -2.61 2.60
N VAL A 98 -9.40 -2.34 3.34
CA VAL A 98 -8.07 -2.92 3.05
C VAL A 98 -7.93 -4.34 3.61
N ILE A 99 -8.80 -4.77 4.52
CA ILE A 99 -8.73 -6.09 5.17
C ILE A 99 -8.75 -7.21 4.12
N ARG A 100 -9.69 -7.16 3.16
CA ARG A 100 -9.83 -8.23 2.16
C ARG A 100 -8.62 -8.29 1.21
N PRO A 101 -8.14 -7.18 0.62
CA PRO A 101 -6.89 -7.17 -0.13
C PRO A 101 -5.70 -7.72 0.65
N LEU A 102 -5.49 -7.28 1.90
CA LEU A 102 -4.38 -7.74 2.74
C LEU A 102 -4.47 -9.24 3.06
N ILE A 103 -5.67 -9.77 3.34
CA ILE A 103 -5.87 -11.23 3.48
C ILE A 103 -5.51 -11.96 2.17
N GLY A 104 -5.83 -11.38 1.01
CA GLY A 104 -5.45 -11.92 -0.28
C GLY A 104 -3.93 -12.05 -0.44
N LEU A 105 -3.19 -10.99 -0.09
CA LEU A 105 -1.73 -10.99 -0.10
C LEU A 105 -1.16 -12.00 0.90
N LEU A 106 -1.62 -11.97 2.15
CA LEU A 106 -1.21 -12.90 3.20
C LEU A 106 -1.27 -14.36 2.75
N LYS A 107 -2.35 -14.75 2.08
CA LYS A 107 -2.58 -16.16 1.72
C LYS A 107 -1.96 -16.58 0.40
N LYS A 108 -1.78 -15.66 -0.55
CA LYS A 108 -1.56 -16.02 -1.96
C LYS A 108 -0.40 -15.31 -2.61
N ASP A 109 0.20 -14.31 -1.98
CA ASP A 109 1.33 -13.62 -2.60
C ASP A 109 2.53 -14.57 -2.72
N PRO A 110 3.17 -14.65 -3.90
CA PRO A 110 4.36 -15.49 -4.09
C PRO A 110 5.52 -15.04 -3.20
N SER A 111 5.63 -13.75 -2.91
CA SER A 111 6.74 -13.19 -2.13
C SER A 111 6.47 -13.30 -0.63
N ALA A 112 7.36 -13.99 0.09
CA ALA A 112 7.27 -14.11 1.54
C ALA A 112 7.32 -12.75 2.24
N ARG A 113 8.03 -11.77 1.67
CA ARG A 113 8.12 -10.40 2.22
C ARG A 113 6.77 -9.68 2.14
N VAL A 114 6.06 -9.85 1.02
CA VAL A 114 4.71 -9.28 0.84
C VAL A 114 3.72 -9.95 1.81
N ARG A 115 3.77 -11.27 1.96
CA ARG A 115 2.94 -11.98 2.96
C ARG A 115 3.19 -11.47 4.38
N ALA A 116 4.45 -11.30 4.76
CA ALA A 116 4.83 -10.78 6.07
C ALA A 116 4.33 -9.32 6.28
N ALA A 117 4.52 -8.45 5.28
CA ALA A 117 4.01 -7.08 5.33
C ALA A 117 2.48 -7.04 5.48
N ALA A 118 1.75 -7.90 4.76
CA ALA A 118 0.31 -8.02 4.89
C ALA A 118 -0.11 -8.49 6.29
N ALA A 119 0.61 -9.45 6.88
CA ALA A 119 0.37 -9.90 8.25
C ALA A 119 0.56 -8.76 9.27
N THR A 120 1.63 -7.97 9.14
CA THR A 120 1.90 -6.82 10.01
C THR A 120 0.76 -5.79 9.92
N SER A 121 0.31 -5.44 8.73
CA SER A 121 -0.78 -4.48 8.57
C SER A 121 -2.14 -5.02 9.05
N LEU A 122 -2.37 -6.33 8.96
CA LEU A 122 -3.56 -6.98 9.53
C LEU A 122 -3.55 -6.99 11.07
N ALA A 123 -2.39 -6.98 11.73
CA ALA A 123 -2.29 -6.96 13.19
C ALA A 123 -3.00 -5.74 13.80
N LYS A 124 -2.88 -4.56 13.17
CA LYS A 124 -3.61 -3.35 13.56
C LYS A 124 -5.12 -3.58 13.65
N PHE A 125 -5.70 -4.32 12.71
CA PHE A 125 -7.14 -4.61 12.72
C PHE A 125 -7.55 -5.60 13.81
N THR A 126 -6.63 -6.44 14.28
CA THR A 126 -6.87 -7.28 15.47
C THR A 126 -6.99 -6.43 16.73
N ASP A 127 -6.16 -5.40 16.88
CA ASP A 127 -6.26 -4.44 17.98
C ASP A 127 -7.56 -3.64 17.92
N LEU A 128 -7.96 -3.19 16.71
CA LEU A 128 -9.23 -2.51 16.50
C LEU A 128 -10.43 -3.42 16.83
N PHE A 129 -10.33 -4.70 16.51
CA PHE A 129 -11.37 -5.68 16.86
C PHE A 129 -11.50 -5.86 18.37
N GLN A 130 -10.38 -6.00 19.09
CA GLN A 130 -10.38 -6.08 20.56
C GLN A 130 -10.99 -4.83 21.21
N GLN A 131 -10.80 -3.66 20.60
CA GLN A 131 -11.38 -2.39 21.03
C GLN A 131 -12.86 -2.22 20.61
N GLY A 132 -13.46 -3.18 19.90
CA GLY A 132 -14.83 -3.09 19.39
C GLY A 132 -15.02 -2.05 18.27
N LYS A 133 -13.95 -1.61 17.62
CA LYS A 133 -13.96 -0.57 16.57
C LYS A 133 -14.29 -1.11 15.17
N ILE A 134 -14.22 -2.43 14.98
CA ILE A 134 -14.60 -3.09 13.72
C ILE A 134 -15.61 -4.23 13.98
N LEU A 135 -16.30 -4.67 12.93
CA LEU A 135 -17.32 -5.72 13.03
C LEU A 135 -16.71 -7.09 13.35
N SER A 136 -17.41 -7.90 14.14
CA SER A 136 -17.00 -9.28 14.45
C SER A 136 -16.69 -10.11 13.21
N ARG A 137 -17.52 -9.99 12.16
CA ARG A 137 -17.30 -10.67 10.89
C ARG A 137 -15.93 -10.39 10.28
N ASP A 138 -15.40 -9.18 10.44
CA ASP A 138 -14.10 -8.83 9.89
C ASP A 138 -12.97 -9.29 10.81
N GLY A 139 -13.15 -9.20 12.13
CA GLY A 139 -12.23 -9.82 13.09
C GLY A 139 -12.10 -11.34 12.91
N ASP A 140 -13.23 -12.02 12.71
CA ASP A 140 -13.27 -13.46 12.43
C ASP A 140 -12.50 -13.80 11.16
N LYS A 141 -12.72 -13.05 10.07
CA LYS A 141 -11.97 -13.27 8.81
C LYS A 141 -10.46 -13.10 8.98
N ILE A 142 -10.03 -12.11 9.74
CA ILE A 142 -8.60 -11.88 10.00
C ILE A 142 -8.02 -13.04 10.79
N ARG A 143 -8.68 -13.44 11.88
CA ARG A 143 -8.27 -14.58 12.71
C ARG A 143 -8.18 -15.86 11.89
N ASP A 144 -9.24 -16.18 11.14
CA ASP A 144 -9.31 -17.43 10.37
C ASP A 144 -8.20 -17.47 9.31
N ALA A 145 -7.93 -16.34 8.62
CA ALA A 145 -6.84 -16.25 7.65
C ALA A 145 -5.44 -16.39 8.28
N LEU A 146 -5.22 -15.81 9.46
CA LEU A 146 -3.94 -15.93 10.17
C LEU A 146 -3.69 -17.37 10.66
N LEU A 147 -4.73 -18.03 11.18
CA LEU A 147 -4.64 -19.43 11.63
C LEU A 147 -4.39 -20.38 10.47
N GLU A 148 -5.02 -20.14 9.31
CA GLU A 148 -4.80 -20.94 8.11
C GLU A 148 -3.35 -20.90 7.65
N VAL A 149 -2.73 -19.71 7.57
CA VAL A 149 -1.32 -19.59 7.15
C VAL A 149 -0.36 -20.27 8.14
N ILE A 150 -0.61 -20.21 9.45
CA ILE A 150 0.23 -20.90 10.44
C ILE A 150 0.03 -22.42 10.36
N GLY A 151 -1.21 -22.88 10.15
CA GLY A 151 -1.52 -24.30 10.03
C GLY A 151 -0.95 -24.94 8.75
N GLU A 152 -0.82 -24.18 7.66
CA GLU A 152 -0.19 -24.63 6.41
C GLU A 152 1.33 -24.78 6.52
N GLU A 153 2.01 -24.17 7.49
CA GLU A 153 3.46 -24.33 7.71
C GLU A 153 3.83 -25.65 8.39
N GLU A 154 2.87 -26.37 8.96
CA GLU A 154 3.07 -27.65 9.68
C GLU A 154 2.87 -28.92 8.81
N GLU A 155 2.45 -28.79 7.54
CA GLU A 155 2.28 -29.90 6.57
C GLU A 155 3.36 -29.94 5.47
#